data_AF-A0A7J3MAS1-F1
#
_entry.id   AF-A0A7J3MAS1-F1
#
_cell.length_a   1.000
_cell.length_b   1.000
_cell.length_c   1.000
_cell.angle_alpha   90.00
_cell.angle_beta   90.00
_cell.angle_gamma   90.00
#
_symmetry.space_group_name_H-M   'P 1'
#
loop_
_entity.id
_entity.type
_entity.pdbx_description
1 polymer ?
#
loop_
_entity_poly.entity_id
_entity_poly.type
_entity_poly.pdbx_seq_one_letter_code
_entity_poly.pdbx_strand_id
1 'polypeptide(L)'
;MSFEELIKSALEFVELAFRKFEEGVKENSSTRLRDSAEKTWNTVAQAINALVLRYEELMPRSHYERRHALKELEKKIPKLKDYGIYDRYAARSCLLHGEVFYGGIIDTELLKLELEKPRELVEYISKNLSRFQKT
;
A
#
# COMPACT_ATOMS: atom_id res chain seq x y z
N MET A 1 1.28 -17.37 3.07
CA MET A 1 2.14 -16.18 3.12
C MET A 1 2.25 -15.72 4.55
N SER A 2 3.47 -15.61 5.07
CA SER A 2 3.78 -15.06 6.39
C SER A 2 3.80 -13.52 6.36
N PHE A 3 3.88 -12.92 7.55
CA PHE A 3 4.10 -11.49 7.69
C PHE A 3 5.36 -11.01 6.96
N GLU A 4 6.48 -11.73 7.13
CA GLU A 4 7.78 -11.40 6.57
C GLU A 4 7.76 -11.52 5.04
N GLU A 5 7.10 -12.55 4.51
CA GLU A 5 6.90 -12.71 3.06
C GLU A 5 6.08 -11.56 2.47
N LEU A 6 5.05 -11.11 3.19
CA LEU A 6 4.22 -9.97 2.79
C LEU A 6 4.99 -8.65 2.78
N ILE A 7 5.77 -8.37 3.83
CA ILE A 7 6.62 -7.17 3.89
C ILE A 7 7.69 -7.20 2.80
N LYS A 8 8.34 -8.36 2.60
CA LYS A 8 9.32 -8.53 1.52
C LYS A 8 8.68 -8.24 0.16
N SER A 9 7.52 -8.85 -0.12
CA SER A 9 6.78 -8.61 -1.36
C SER A 9 6.39 -7.14 -1.54
N ALA A 10 5.97 -6.46 -0.46
CA ALA A 10 5.67 -5.04 -0.52
C ALA A 10 6.90 -4.20 -0.91
N LEU A 11 8.07 -4.48 -0.32
CA LEU A 11 9.31 -3.79 -0.67
C LEU A 11 9.75 -4.07 -2.12
N GLU A 12 9.59 -5.31 -2.61
CA GLU A 12 9.84 -5.64 -4.02
C GLU A 12 8.93 -4.84 -4.95
N PHE A 13 7.66 -4.62 -4.58
CA PHE A 13 6.74 -3.79 -5.34
C PHE A 13 7.11 -2.31 -5.33
N VAL A 14 7.70 -1.78 -4.26
CA VAL A 14 8.24 -0.40 -4.23
C VAL A 14 9.27 -0.23 -5.34
N GLU A 15 10.30 -1.08 -5.35
CA GLU A 15 11.39 -1.01 -6.33
C GLU A 15 10.86 -1.16 -7.77
N LEU A 16 9.89 -2.06 -7.96
CA LEU A 16 9.28 -2.28 -9.26
C LEU A 16 8.44 -1.08 -9.71
N ALA A 17 7.73 -0.42 -8.78
CA ALA A 17 6.92 0.75 -9.07
C ALA A 17 7.77 1.93 -9.55
N PHE A 18 8.88 2.22 -8.87
CA PHE A 18 9.83 3.26 -9.28
C PHE A 18 10.44 2.98 -10.65
N ARG A 19 10.91 1.75 -10.88
CA ARG A 19 11.47 1.37 -12.20
C ARG A 19 10.45 1.58 -13.31
N LYS A 20 9.20 1.14 -13.12
CA LYS A 20 8.14 1.30 -14.11
C LYS A 20 7.79 2.76 -14.36
N PHE A 21 7.85 3.60 -13.32
CA PHE A 21 7.64 5.02 -13.44
C PHE A 21 8.73 5.66 -14.31
N GLU A 22 9.99 5.42 -14.00
CA GLU A 22 11.14 5.96 -14.73
C GLU A 22 11.12 5.54 -16.21
N GLU A 23 10.89 4.25 -16.47
CA GLU A 23 10.69 3.73 -17.83
C GLU A 23 9.50 4.41 -18.52
N GLY A 24 8.39 4.58 -17.80
CA GLY A 24 7.18 5.23 -18.32
C GLY A 24 7.38 6.69 -18.70
N VAL A 25 8.10 7.46 -17.88
CA VAL A 25 8.47 8.85 -18.19
C VAL A 25 9.42 8.90 -19.38
N LYS A 26 10.48 8.07 -19.37
CA LYS A 26 11.49 8.05 -20.44
C LYS A 26 10.91 7.66 -21.80
N GLU A 27 10.02 6.69 -21.82
CA GLU A 27 9.40 6.16 -23.05
C GLU A 27 8.09 6.88 -23.42
N ASN A 28 7.65 7.86 -22.64
CA ASN A 28 6.34 8.49 -22.77
C ASN A 28 5.18 7.47 -22.85
N SER A 29 5.25 6.43 -21.99
CA SER A 29 4.37 5.26 -22.05
C SER A 29 3.32 5.29 -20.95
N SER A 30 2.07 5.60 -21.34
CA SER A 30 0.92 5.57 -20.43
C SER A 30 0.70 4.18 -19.83
N THR A 31 0.92 3.10 -20.59
CA THR A 31 0.84 1.72 -20.10
C THR A 31 1.82 1.46 -18.95
N ARG A 32 3.06 1.94 -19.05
CA ARG A 32 4.05 1.76 -17.99
C ARG A 32 3.76 2.62 -16.76
N LEU A 33 3.27 3.84 -16.96
CA LEU A 33 2.83 4.70 -15.85
C LEU A 33 1.66 4.07 -15.09
N ARG A 34 0.72 3.43 -15.81
CA ARG A 34 -0.37 2.65 -15.20
C ARG A 34 0.14 1.43 -14.45
N ASP A 35 1.09 0.67 -15.02
CA ASP A 35 1.69 -0.47 -14.31
C ASP A 35 2.46 -0.02 -13.06
N SER A 36 3.14 1.12 -13.12
CA SER A 36 3.77 1.75 -11.94
C SER A 36 2.75 2.05 -10.84
N ALA A 37 1.62 2.67 -11.18
CA ALA A 37 0.55 2.92 -10.22
C ALA A 37 0.00 1.62 -9.61
N GLU A 38 -0.16 0.57 -10.42
CA GLU A 38 -0.60 -0.75 -9.93
C GLU A 38 0.44 -1.41 -9.02
N LYS A 39 1.74 -1.31 -9.29
CA LYS A 39 2.77 -1.80 -8.35
C LYS A 39 2.80 -1.00 -7.05
N THR A 40 2.60 0.31 -7.15
CA THR A 40 2.46 1.22 -5.99
C THR A 40 1.27 0.79 -5.13
N TRP A 41 0.13 0.49 -5.76
CA TRP A 41 -1.04 -0.07 -5.08
C TRP A 41 -0.77 -1.44 -4.44
N ASN A 42 -0.11 -2.35 -5.16
CA ASN A 42 0.22 -3.67 -4.64
C ASN A 42 1.14 -3.61 -3.41
N THR A 43 2.04 -2.62 -3.35
CA THR A 43 2.82 -2.32 -2.14
C THR A 43 1.89 -2.09 -0.93
N VAL A 44 0.92 -1.18 -1.09
CA VAL A 44 -0.06 -0.85 -0.04
C VAL A 44 -0.89 -2.07 0.33
N ALA A 45 -1.39 -2.81 -0.66
CA ALA A 45 -2.21 -3.99 -0.44
C ALA A 45 -1.46 -5.07 0.37
N GLN A 46 -0.20 -5.36 0.03
CA GLN A 46 0.60 -6.34 0.76
C GLN A 46 0.99 -5.85 2.16
N ALA A 47 1.30 -4.57 2.32
CA ALA A 47 1.57 -4.00 3.65
C ALA A 47 0.34 -4.12 4.58
N ILE A 48 -0.85 -3.82 4.07
CA ILE A 48 -2.11 -3.97 4.82
C ILE A 48 -2.42 -5.43 5.11
N ASN A 49 -2.21 -6.34 4.15
CA ASN A 49 -2.35 -7.78 4.41
C ASN A 49 -1.45 -8.22 5.57
N ALA A 50 -0.19 -7.74 5.61
CA ALA A 50 0.76 -8.05 6.68
C ALA A 50 0.25 -7.56 8.04
N LEU A 51 -0.22 -6.31 8.09
CA LEU A 51 -0.77 -5.70 9.30
C LEU A 51 -1.98 -6.48 9.83
N VAL A 52 -2.93 -6.81 8.96
CA VAL A 52 -4.15 -7.55 9.33
C VAL A 52 -3.81 -8.98 9.77
N LEU A 53 -2.94 -9.67 9.04
CA LEU A 53 -2.48 -11.01 9.42
C LEU A 53 -1.85 -11.01 10.81
N ARG A 54 -1.08 -9.98 11.16
CA ARG A 54 -0.40 -9.88 12.45
C ARG A 54 -1.35 -9.69 13.63
N TYR A 55 -2.43 -8.94 13.46
CA TYR A 55 -3.31 -8.57 14.57
C TYR A 55 -4.60 -9.39 14.67
N GLU A 56 -5.08 -9.90 13.53
CA GLU A 56 -6.37 -10.59 13.44
C GLU A 56 -6.22 -12.03 12.94
N GLU A 57 -4.99 -12.49 12.67
CA GLU A 57 -4.67 -13.85 12.18
C GLU A 57 -5.43 -14.25 10.90
N LEU A 58 -5.86 -13.26 10.12
CA LEU A 58 -6.65 -13.44 8.90
C LEU A 58 -5.98 -12.80 7.70
N MET A 59 -6.15 -13.43 6.53
CA MET A 59 -5.68 -12.91 5.25
C MET A 59 -6.85 -12.30 4.47
N PRO A 60 -6.94 -10.96 4.35
CA PRO A 60 -8.02 -10.32 3.62
C PRO A 60 -7.86 -10.54 2.11
N ARG A 61 -8.95 -10.89 1.44
CA ARG A 61 -9.00 -11.28 0.02
C ARG A 61 -9.59 -10.20 -0.88
N SER A 62 -10.30 -9.23 -0.31
CA SER A 62 -11.01 -8.18 -1.06
C SER A 62 -10.71 -6.78 -0.53
N HIS A 63 -11.03 -5.74 -1.32
CA HIS A 63 -10.97 -4.35 -0.83
C HIS A 63 -11.91 -4.14 0.36
N TYR A 64 -13.08 -4.78 0.34
CA TYR A 64 -14.04 -4.71 1.45
C TYR A 64 -13.44 -5.27 2.75
N GLU A 65 -12.85 -6.47 2.69
CA GLU A 65 -12.24 -7.10 3.87
C GLU A 65 -11.09 -6.26 4.43
N ARG A 66 -10.23 -5.68 3.58
CA ARG A 66 -9.16 -4.77 4.03
C ARG A 66 -9.72 -3.53 4.72
N ARG A 67 -10.72 -2.86 4.11
CA ARG A 67 -11.36 -1.68 4.71
C ARG A 67 -12.01 -2.01 6.06
N HIS A 68 -12.70 -3.14 6.13
CA HIS A 68 -13.36 -3.58 7.35
C HIS A 68 -12.32 -3.85 8.46
N ALA A 69 -11.29 -4.64 8.16
CA ALA A 69 -10.24 -4.95 9.11
C ALA A 69 -9.51 -3.68 9.62
N LEU A 70 -9.18 -2.74 8.73
CA LEU A 70 -8.55 -1.48 9.13
C LEU A 70 -9.43 -0.63 10.06
N LYS A 71 -10.74 -0.55 9.80
CA LYS A 71 -11.68 0.14 10.71
C LYS A 71 -11.71 -0.50 12.09
N GLU A 72 -11.74 -1.83 12.17
CA GLU A 72 -11.71 -2.53 13.46
C GLU A 72 -10.36 -2.35 14.17
N LEU A 73 -9.24 -2.37 13.45
CA LEU A 73 -7.92 -2.13 14.01
C LEU A 73 -7.78 -0.70 14.56
N GLU A 74 -8.30 0.32 13.89
CA GLU A 74 -8.26 1.70 14.39
C GLU A 74 -9.09 1.90 15.67
N LYS A 75 -10.17 1.11 15.87
CA LYS A 75 -10.91 1.12 17.14
C LYS A 75 -10.11 0.50 18.28
N LYS A 76 -9.33 -0.54 18.00
CA LYS A 76 -8.54 -1.30 18.98
C LYS A 76 -7.19 -0.63 19.29
N ILE A 77 -6.58 0.05 18.31
CA ILE A 77 -5.20 0.53 18.37
C ILE A 77 -5.18 2.04 18.05
N PRO A 78 -5.23 2.93 19.06
CA PRO A 78 -5.26 4.37 18.86
C PRO A 78 -4.12 4.90 17.97
N LYS A 79 -2.92 4.32 18.07
CA LYS A 79 -1.78 4.72 17.22
C LYS A 79 -2.02 4.51 15.73
N LEU A 80 -2.78 3.48 15.34
CA LEU A 80 -3.13 3.25 13.93
C LEU A 80 -4.15 4.28 13.45
N LYS A 81 -5.09 4.66 14.31
CA LYS A 81 -6.05 5.73 14.06
C LYS A 81 -5.35 7.08 13.92
N ASP A 82 -4.44 7.42 14.83
CA ASP A 82 -3.66 8.66 14.79
C ASP A 82 -2.77 8.72 13.53
N TYR A 83 -2.28 7.57 13.07
CA TYR A 83 -1.55 7.47 11.81
C TYR A 83 -2.46 7.60 10.57
N GLY A 84 -3.77 7.40 10.73
CA GLY A 84 -4.77 7.43 9.65
C GLY A 84 -4.60 6.25 8.69
N ILE A 85 -4.39 5.03 9.21
CA ILE A 85 -4.09 3.86 8.38
C ILE A 85 -5.22 3.55 7.39
N TYR A 86 -6.48 3.71 7.81
CA TYR A 86 -7.63 3.49 6.95
C TYR A 86 -7.68 4.50 5.80
N ASP A 87 -7.52 5.78 6.11
CA ASP A 87 -7.60 6.86 5.12
C ASP A 87 -6.45 6.78 4.10
N ARG A 88 -5.24 6.44 4.57
CA ARG A 88 -4.09 6.18 3.69
C ARG A 88 -4.37 5.04 2.72
N TYR A 89 -4.92 3.92 3.21
CA TYR A 89 -5.32 2.80 2.37
C TYR A 89 -6.38 3.23 1.35
N ALA A 90 -7.45 3.89 1.80
CA ALA A 90 -8.58 4.28 0.97
C ALA A 90 -8.17 5.24 -0.15
N ALA A 91 -7.37 6.27 0.18
CA ALA A 91 -6.86 7.23 -0.78
C ALA A 91 -6.06 6.56 -1.91
N ARG A 92 -5.18 5.61 -1.57
CA ARG A 92 -4.33 4.91 -2.55
C ARG A 92 -5.11 3.88 -3.36
N SER A 93 -6.12 3.25 -2.75
CA SER A 93 -7.06 2.38 -3.48
C SER A 93 -7.86 3.17 -4.52
N CYS A 94 -8.28 4.40 -4.21
CA CYS A 94 -9.02 5.24 -5.15
C CYS A 94 -8.09 5.76 -6.26
N LEU A 95 -7.02 6.45 -5.86
CA LEU A 95 -6.15 7.16 -6.78
C LEU A 95 -5.33 6.20 -7.66
N LEU A 96 -4.57 5.29 -7.05
CA LEU A 96 -3.62 4.46 -7.82
C LEU A 96 -4.32 3.34 -8.58
N HIS A 97 -5.17 2.58 -7.90
CA HIS A 97 -5.83 1.42 -8.48
C HIS A 97 -7.06 1.82 -9.31
N GLY A 98 -7.93 2.68 -8.75
CA GLY A 98 -9.14 3.13 -9.43
C GLY A 98 -8.87 4.10 -10.58
N GLU A 99 -8.31 5.27 -10.28
CA GLU A 99 -8.21 6.38 -11.24
C GLU A 99 -7.05 6.20 -12.22
N VAL A 100 -5.83 5.96 -11.73
CA VAL A 100 -4.65 5.85 -12.60
C VAL A 100 -4.66 4.51 -13.33
N PHE A 101 -4.65 3.39 -12.60
CA PHE A 101 -4.53 2.07 -13.23
C PHE A 101 -5.78 1.72 -14.05
N TYR A 102 -6.99 1.71 -13.49
CA TYR A 102 -8.19 1.37 -14.27
C TYR A 102 -8.69 2.54 -15.13
N GLY A 103 -8.83 3.73 -14.56
CA GLY A 103 -9.37 4.90 -15.23
C GLY A 103 -8.45 5.52 -16.29
N GLY A 104 -7.14 5.27 -16.23
CA GLY A 104 -6.17 5.83 -17.17
C GLY A 104 -5.96 7.34 -17.03
N ILE A 105 -6.37 7.92 -15.90
CA ILE A 105 -6.18 9.35 -15.61
C ILE A 105 -4.78 9.52 -15.05
N ILE A 106 -3.85 9.99 -15.90
CA ILE A 106 -2.43 10.08 -15.55
C ILE A 106 -2.05 11.55 -15.34
N ASP A 107 -1.79 11.89 -14.09
CA ASP A 107 -0.99 13.05 -13.70
C ASP A 107 0.37 12.53 -13.23
N THR A 108 1.40 12.76 -14.04
CA THR A 108 2.76 12.23 -13.79
C THR A 108 3.39 12.81 -12.52
N GLU A 109 3.12 14.08 -12.21
CA GLU A 109 3.67 14.73 -11.01
C GLU A 109 2.97 14.20 -9.76
N LEU A 110 1.65 14.04 -9.80
CA LEU A 110 0.90 13.42 -8.71
C LEU A 110 1.33 11.96 -8.50
N LEU A 111 1.49 11.18 -9.58
CA LEU A 111 1.95 9.80 -9.48
C LEU A 111 3.35 9.70 -8.85
N LYS A 112 4.26 10.61 -9.22
CA LYS A 112 5.59 10.71 -8.60
C LYS A 112 5.50 10.94 -7.09
N LEU A 113 4.64 11.85 -6.65
CA LEU A 113 4.44 12.11 -5.23
C LEU A 113 3.86 10.89 -4.50
N GLU A 114 2.94 10.16 -5.13
CA GLU A 114 2.31 8.98 -4.54
C GLU A 114 3.20 7.75 -4.46
N LEU A 115 4.24 7.64 -5.28
CA LEU A 115 5.19 6.53 -5.26
C LEU A 115 5.98 6.41 -3.95
N GLU A 116 6.31 7.55 -3.32
CA GLU A 116 7.10 7.59 -2.08
C GLU A 116 6.29 7.14 -0.85
N LYS A 117 4.99 7.44 -0.84
CA LYS A 117 4.12 7.26 0.34
C LYS A 117 3.99 5.79 0.80
N PRO A 118 3.85 4.78 -0.08
CA PRO A 118 3.81 3.37 0.33
C PRO A 118 5.08 2.87 0.99
N ARG A 119 6.25 3.44 0.67
CA ARG A 119 7.52 3.07 1.32
C ARG A 119 7.47 3.39 2.81
N GLU A 120 7.03 4.61 3.14
CA GLU A 120 6.81 5.02 4.53
C GLU A 120 5.80 4.14 5.25
N LEU A 121 4.74 3.71 4.56
CA LEU A 121 3.73 2.79 5.11
C LEU A 121 4.33 1.42 5.47
N VAL A 122 5.10 0.82 4.55
CA VAL A 122 5.77 -0.48 4.79
C VAL A 122 6.77 -0.36 5.93
N GLU A 123 7.54 0.73 5.97
CA GLU A 123 8.46 1.00 7.07
C GLU A 123 7.73 1.18 8.40
N TYR A 124 6.62 1.92 8.41
CA TYR A 124 5.80 2.10 9.60
C TYR A 124 5.29 0.75 10.11
N ILE A 125 4.74 -0.09 9.23
CA ILE A 125 4.20 -1.40 9.60
C ILE A 125 5.32 -2.32 10.08
N SER A 126 6.42 -2.43 9.33
CA SER A 126 7.55 -3.30 9.71
C SER A 126 8.21 -2.89 11.04
N LYS A 127 8.40 -1.60 11.29
CA LYS A 127 9.06 -1.09 12.50
C LYS A 127 8.14 -1.12 13.71
N ASN A 128 6.89 -0.65 13.58
CA ASN A 128 6.01 -0.52 14.73
C ASN A 128 5.48 -1.88 15.21
N LEU A 129 5.42 -2.90 14.35
CA LEU A 129 4.98 -4.25 14.76
C LEU A 129 5.95 -5.01 15.67
N SER A 130 7.21 -4.58 15.79
CA SER A 130 8.19 -5.14 16.71
C SER A 130 7.97 -4.72 18.18
N ARG A 131 7.23 -3.63 18.42
CA ARG A 131 7.05 -3.01 19.75
C ARG A 131 5.75 -3.35 20.45
N PHE A 132 4.87 -4.12 19.81
CA PHE A 132 3.53 -4.44 20.34
C PHE A 132 3.39 -5.88 20.84
N GLN A 133 4.42 -6.72 20.72
CA GLN A 133 4.54 -7.96 21.49
C GLN A 133 5.04 -7.65 22.90
N LYS A 134 4.19 -7.08 23.75
CA LYS A 134 4.24 -7.12 25.23
C LYS A 134 3.32 -6.04 25.80
N THR A 135 2.08 -6.43 26.04
CA THR A 135 1.33 -6.12 27.27
C THR A 135 0.30 -7.21 27.43
#